data_AF-A0A6P0SJL2-F1
#
_entry.id   AF-A0A6P0SJL2-F1
#
_cell.length_a   1.000
_cell.length_b   1.000
_cell.length_c   1.000
_cell.angle_alpha   90.00
_cell.angle_beta   90.00
_cell.angle_gamma   90.00
#
_symmetry.space_group_name_H-M   'P 1'
#
loop_
_entity.id
_entity.type
_entity.pdbx_description
1 polymer ?
#
loop_
_entity_poly.entity_id
_entity_poly.type
_entity_poly.pdbx_seq_one_letter_code
_entity_poly.pdbx_strand_id
1 'polypeptide(L)' 'MPAKGYIVGLTLDERQKLEQLTQKGIAAARKINHARILLKADVNHP' A
#
# COMPACT_ATOMS: atom_id res chain seq x y z
N MET A 1 14.05 -6.92 -19.00
CA MET A 1 12.62 -7.31 -19.02
C MET A 1 11.84 -6.24 -18.27
N PRO A 2 10.80 -5.60 -18.83
CA PRO A 2 10.03 -4.63 -18.08
C PRO A 2 9.32 -5.34 -16.92
N ALA A 3 9.56 -4.88 -15.69
CA ALA A 3 8.86 -5.42 -14.53
C ALA A 3 7.36 -5.11 -14.68
N LYS A 4 6.49 -6.10 -14.47
CA LYS A 4 5.04 -5.89 -14.47
C LYS A 4 4.70 -4.87 -13.36
N GLY A 5 4.26 -3.68 -13.77
CA GLY A 5 3.71 -2.69 -12.85
C GLY A 5 2.32 -3.12 -12.42
N TYR A 6 2.10 -3.26 -11.12
CA TYR A 6 0.77 -3.47 -10.57
C TYR A 6 0.14 -2.11 -10.36
N ILE A 7 -1.08 -1.97 -10.86
CA ILE A 7 -1.91 -0.77 -10.76
C ILE A 7 -3.10 -1.19 -9.90
N VAL A 8 -3.27 -0.55 -8.74
CA VAL A 8 -4.28 -0.92 -7.75
C VAL A 8 -5.23 0.26 -7.56
N GLY A 9 -6.53 0.00 -7.55
CA GLY A 9 -7.53 1.02 -7.18
C GLY A 9 -8.00 0.74 -5.76
N LEU A 10 -7.36 1.36 -4.77
CA LEU A 10 -7.79 1.24 -3.37
C LEU A 10 -8.96 2.18 -3.09
N THR A 11 -9.91 1.70 -2.29
CA THR A 11 -10.95 2.56 -1.73
C THR A 11 -10.39 3.41 -0.57
N LEU A 12 -11.10 4.49 -0.22
CA LEU A 12 -10.66 5.43 0.83
C LEU A 12 -10.45 4.73 2.18
N ASP A 13 -11.32 3.78 2.54
CA ASP A 13 -11.22 3.00 3.79
C ASP A 13 -9.97 2.12 3.81
N GLU A 14 -9.73 1.39 2.71
CA GLU A 14 -8.55 0.51 2.58
C GLU A 14 -7.27 1.32 2.63
N ARG A 15 -7.23 2.48 1.96
CA ARG A 15 -6.10 3.40 1.98
C ARG A 15 -5.80 3.87 3.40
N GLN A 16 -6.82 4.37 4.11
CA GLN A 16 -6.66 4.84 5.49
C GLN A 16 -6.18 3.71 6.41
N LYS A 17 -6.65 2.49 6.19
CA LYS A 17 -6.26 1.30 6.97
C LYS A 17 -4.81 0.91 6.70
N LEU A 18 -4.37 0.96 5.44
CA LEU A 18 -2.97 0.74 5.06
C LEU A 18 -2.06 1.84 5.60
N GLU A 19 -2.47 3.11 5.55
CA GLU A 19 -1.71 4.23 6.13
C GLU A 19 -1.59 4.13 7.65
N GLN A 20 -2.63 3.70 8.35
CA GLN A 20 -2.52 3.42 9.79
C GLN A 20 -1.61 2.22 10.07
N LEU A 21 -1.63 1.20 9.21
CA LEU A 21 -0.81 0.00 9.34
C LEU A 21 0.68 0.31 9.17
N THR A 22 1.03 1.23 8.26
CA THR A 22 2.42 1.66 8.04
C THR A 22 2.92 2.60 9.13
N GLN A 23 2.05 3.45 9.71
CA GLN A 23 2.42 4.40 10.76
C GLN A 23 2.54 3.77 12.15
N LYS A 24 1.66 2.82 12.51
CA LYS A 24 1.64 2.25 13.87
C LYS A 24 2.85 1.36 14.16
N GLY A 25 3.50 0.77 13.16
CA GLY A 25 4.73 -0.03 13.33
C GLY A 25 4.59 -1.34 14.12
N ILE A 26 3.39 -1.68 14.60
CA ILE A 26 3.10 -2.88 15.42
C ILE A 26 3.00 -4.15 14.54
N ALA A 27 2.80 -3.97 13.23
CA ALA A 27 2.67 -5.09 12.29
C ALA A 27 4.04 -5.65 11.86
N ALA A 28 4.07 -6.94 11.52
CA ALA A 28 5.28 -7.57 10.98
C ALA A 28 5.81 -6.81 9.76
N ALA A 29 7.13 -6.63 9.67
CA ALA A 29 7.80 -5.86 8.61
C ALA A 29 7.36 -6.26 7.19
N ARG A 30 7.08 -7.55 6.97
CA ARG A 30 6.55 -8.06 5.68
C ARG A 30 5.20 -7.44 5.32
N LYS A 31 4.28 -7.34 6.28
CA LYS A 31 2.95 -6.74 6.07
C LYS A 31 3.05 -5.23 5.83
N ILE A 32 3.93 -4.55 6.58
CA ILE A 32 4.20 -3.12 6.37
C ILE A 32 4.76 -2.87 4.97
N ASN A 33 5.70 -3.70 4.51
CA ASN A 33 6.26 -3.58 3.16
C ASN A 33 5.20 -3.83 2.07
N HIS A 34 4.36 -4.86 2.23
CA HIS A 34 3.23 -5.07 1.31
C HIS A 34 2.27 -3.88 1.29
N ALA A 35 1.96 -3.29 2.46
CA ALA A 35 1.10 -2.10 2.54
C ALA A 35 1.72 -0.89 1.82
N ARG A 36 3.03 -0.68 1.95
CA ARG A 36 3.74 0.40 1.24
C ARG A 36 3.75 0.19 -0.27
N ILE A 37 3.91 -1.05 -0.74
CA ILE A 37 3.86 -1.39 -2.17
C ILE A 37 2.46 -1.12 -2.71
N LEU A 38 1.41 -1.53 -2.00
CA LEU A 38 0.01 -1.29 -2.38
C LEU A 38 -0.31 0.21 -2.43
N LEU A 39 0.08 0.97 -1.41
CA LEU A 39 -0.12 2.44 -1.38
C LEU A 39 0.62 3.15 -2.52
N LYS A 40 1.82 2.69 -2.88
CA LYS A 40 2.60 3.28 -3.99
C LYS A 40 2.05 2.89 -5.37
N ALA A 41 1.39 1.74 -5.45
CA ALA A 41 0.73 1.24 -6.66
C ALA A 41 -0.70 1.77 -6.82
N ASP A 42 -1.19 2.55 -5.86
CA ASP A 42 -2.52 3.13 -5.88
C ASP A 42 -2.63 4.21 -6.96
N VAL A 43 -3.57 4.05 -7.88
CA VAL A 43 -3.81 5.04 -8.96
C VAL A 43 -4.53 6.30 -8.51
N ASN A 44 -5.12 6.27 -7.31
CA ASN A 44 -5.81 7.42 -6.74
C ASN A 44 -4.85 8.35 -5.99
N HIS A 45 -3.55 8.04 -5.97
CA HIS A 45 -2.52 8.94 -5.47
C HIS A 45 -1.97 9.80 -6.63
N PRO A 46 -2.22 11.13 -6.65
CA PRO A 46 -1.64 12.02 -7.66
C PRO A 46 -0.13 12.17 -7.51
#